data_AF-A0A222VXE5-F1
#
_entry.id   AF-A0A222VXE5-F1
#
_cell.length_a   1.000
_cell.length_b   1.000
_cell.length_c   1.000
_cell.angle_alpha   90.00
_cell.angle_beta   90.00
_cell.angle_gamma   90.00
#
_symmetry.space_group_name_H-M   'P 1'
#
loop_
_entity.id
_entity.type
_entity.pdbx_description
1 polymer ?
#
loop_
_entity_poly.entity_id
_entity_poly.type
_entity_poly.pdbx_seq_one_letter_code
_entity_poly.pdbx_strand_id
1 'polypeptide(L)'
;MSPEDPCAAEIAGIRESLAALGDPWRCGETKLSKLSRECRKARLGVPAPSAGEITARAELPARMAEFALAASAPREVPAGEVEHEPTPCLPVSFDLRDVGGRNYVTEVKDQGEVGSCSAFGTIAALEGTAAFTRKVPGLRLDLSEAHLYFGHAVAREAILPDGTWPDEMFADCVALGVTFGDYYPYYDDGSGALNPGWPDRLAKAEGVVDLSRDPAAIKRHIHEYGPVTACMIIYDDLFHYTGGVYRHTTEETSGGHCVALIGWDDEAGCWIAKNSWGSEWGENGFLRIAYGEAYIEDYPDPRPTTLGCTSVNLRAWLPAQRTLGLFATAHDANGWAYLENLGWTRISGGPHGTTSKLAQLTSARVHGQAIAPFIDDGELSMIHPAQ
;
A
#
# COMPACT_ATOMS: atom_id res chain seq x y z
N MET A 1 -14.85 33.02 -31.38
CA MET A 1 -14.87 32.58 -29.97
C MET A 1 -13.93 31.40 -29.88
N SER A 2 -12.85 31.51 -29.10
CA SER A 2 -12.01 30.35 -28.77
C SER A 2 -12.91 29.25 -28.19
N PRO A 3 -12.69 27.96 -28.46
CA PRO A 3 -13.26 26.93 -27.60
C PRO A 3 -12.79 27.25 -26.18
N GLU A 4 -13.71 27.40 -25.24
CA GLU A 4 -13.36 27.49 -23.83
C GLU A 4 -12.57 26.23 -23.47
N ASP A 5 -11.47 26.40 -22.73
CA ASP A 5 -10.68 25.27 -22.22
C ASP A 5 -11.59 24.42 -21.32
N PRO A 6 -11.93 23.17 -21.70
CA PRO A 6 -12.86 22.33 -20.95
C PRO A 6 -12.42 22.15 -19.49
N CYS A 7 -11.12 22.10 -19.24
CA CYS A 7 -10.57 21.94 -17.89
C CYS A 7 -10.86 23.18 -17.03
N ALA A 8 -10.78 24.38 -17.61
CA ALA A 8 -11.05 25.62 -16.89
C ALA A 8 -12.55 25.74 -16.50
N ALA A 9 -13.45 25.28 -17.37
CA ALA A 9 -14.88 25.25 -17.09
C ALA A 9 -15.23 24.23 -15.98
N GLU A 10 -14.65 23.02 -16.04
CA GLU A 10 -14.79 22.00 -14.98
C GLU A 10 -14.30 22.53 -13.62
N ILE A 11 -13.11 23.15 -13.59
CA ILE A 11 -12.55 23.75 -12.37
C ILE A 11 -13.47 24.84 -11.81
N ALA A 12 -14.04 25.70 -12.66
CA ALA A 12 -14.94 26.75 -12.22
C ALA A 12 -16.20 26.18 -11.54
N GLY A 13 -16.81 25.15 -12.12
CA GLY A 13 -17.96 24.46 -11.54
C GLY A 13 -17.63 23.81 -10.19
N ILE A 14 -16.48 23.12 -10.10
CA ILE A 14 -16.05 22.50 -8.84
C ILE A 14 -15.83 23.56 -7.75
N ARG A 15 -15.23 24.71 -8.07
CA ARG A 15 -15.00 25.80 -7.10
C ARG A 15 -16.30 26.37 -6.55
N GLU A 16 -17.34 26.47 -7.37
CA GLU A 16 -18.65 26.93 -6.93
C GLU A 16 -19.25 25.95 -5.89
N SER A 17 -19.18 24.64 -6.17
CA SER A 17 -19.62 23.60 -5.23
C SER A 17 -18.79 23.58 -3.95
N LEU A 18 -17.47 23.78 -4.04
CA LEU A 18 -16.58 23.81 -2.87
C LEU A 18 -16.86 24.99 -1.94
N ALA A 19 -17.14 26.17 -2.51
CA ALA A 19 -17.48 27.36 -1.74
C ALA A 19 -18.74 27.12 -0.89
N ALA A 20 -19.71 26.36 -1.39
CA ALA A 20 -20.91 25.97 -0.64
C ALA A 20 -20.63 25.03 0.54
N LEU A 21 -19.50 24.30 0.51
CA LEU A 21 -19.06 23.35 1.53
C LEU A 21 -17.99 23.92 2.47
N GLY A 22 -17.61 25.19 2.32
CA GLY A 22 -16.55 25.82 3.12
C GLY A 22 -15.14 25.42 2.69
N ASP A 23 -14.94 25.09 1.41
CA ASP A 23 -13.66 24.77 0.78
C ASP A 23 -12.86 23.65 1.50
N PRO A 24 -13.44 22.46 1.73
CA PRO A 24 -12.78 21.36 2.45
C PRO A 24 -11.53 20.82 1.73
N TRP A 25 -11.47 21.02 0.41
CA TRP A 25 -10.33 20.67 -0.44
C TRP A 25 -10.17 21.68 -1.58
N ARG A 26 -9.05 21.60 -2.31
CA ARG A 26 -8.68 22.51 -3.38
C ARG A 26 -8.65 21.79 -4.71
N CYS A 27 -9.35 22.35 -5.69
CA CYS A 27 -9.27 21.91 -7.07
C CYS A 27 -8.33 22.82 -7.90
N GLY A 28 -7.69 22.20 -8.89
CA GLY A 28 -6.79 22.87 -9.82
C GLY A 28 -6.54 22.02 -11.05
N GLU A 29 -5.68 22.55 -11.92
CA GLU A 29 -5.22 21.84 -13.10
C GLU A 29 -4.18 20.78 -12.68
N THR A 30 -4.38 19.55 -13.11
CA THR A 30 -3.45 18.43 -12.92
C THR A 30 -3.13 17.82 -14.28
N LYS A 31 -2.14 16.92 -14.35
CA LYS A 31 -1.89 16.18 -15.60
C LYS A 31 -3.09 15.33 -16.04
N LEU A 32 -3.93 14.88 -15.11
CA LEU A 32 -5.11 14.07 -15.40
C LEU A 32 -6.32 14.91 -15.81
N SER A 33 -6.50 16.07 -15.19
CA SER A 33 -7.61 16.97 -15.53
C SER A 33 -7.51 17.52 -16.95
N LYS A 34 -6.32 17.52 -17.56
CA LYS A 34 -6.12 17.90 -18.97
C LYS A 34 -6.56 16.83 -19.97
N LEU A 35 -6.74 15.59 -19.51
CA LEU A 35 -7.07 14.46 -20.37
C LEU A 35 -8.56 14.46 -20.70
N SER A 36 -8.91 13.84 -21.83
CA SER A 36 -10.30 13.55 -22.15
C SER A 36 -10.91 12.58 -21.14
N ARG A 37 -12.24 12.55 -21.05
CA ARG A 37 -12.96 11.61 -20.17
C ARG A 37 -12.60 10.15 -20.44
N GLU A 38 -12.41 9.76 -21.71
CA GLU A 38 -11.99 8.42 -22.10
C GLU A 38 -10.59 8.09 -21.59
N CYS A 39 -9.64 9.01 -21.73
CA CYS A 39 -8.27 8.83 -21.22
C CYS A 39 -8.21 8.79 -19.69
N ARG A 40 -9.07 9.55 -19.00
CA ARG A 40 -9.24 9.46 -17.54
C ARG A 40 -9.77 8.08 -17.14
N LYS A 41 -10.80 7.58 -17.82
CA LYS A 41 -11.41 6.26 -17.57
C LYS A 41 -10.47 5.09 -17.84
N ALA A 42 -9.62 5.17 -18.86
CA ALA A 42 -8.64 4.12 -19.17
C ALA A 42 -7.65 3.84 -18.03
N ARG A 43 -7.50 4.78 -17.09
CA ARG A 43 -6.63 4.68 -15.90
C ARG A 43 -7.35 4.10 -14.69
N LEU A 44 -8.65 3.85 -14.78
CA LEU A 44 -9.46 3.28 -13.72
C LEU A 44 -9.50 1.76 -13.91
N GLY A 45 -9.01 1.04 -12.90
CA GLY A 45 -8.68 -0.38 -12.99
C GLY A 45 -9.59 -1.31 -12.21
N VAL A 46 -10.71 -0.81 -11.67
CA VAL A 46 -11.68 -1.59 -10.91
C VAL A 46 -13.07 -1.43 -11.54
N PRO A 47 -13.85 -2.53 -11.67
CA PRO A 47 -15.20 -2.46 -12.19
C PRO A 47 -16.06 -1.45 -11.45
N ALA A 48 -16.70 -0.54 -12.20
CA ALA A 48 -17.61 0.44 -11.64
C ALA A 48 -18.83 -0.27 -11.01
N PRO A 49 -19.29 0.15 -9.81
CA PRO A 49 -20.42 -0.49 -9.19
C PRO A 49 -21.71 -0.10 -9.93
N SER A 50 -22.68 -1.01 -9.96
CA SER A 50 -23.99 -0.71 -10.51
C SER A 50 -24.77 0.27 -9.61
N ALA A 51 -25.72 0.99 -10.19
CA ALA A 51 -26.61 1.87 -9.42
C ALA A 51 -27.37 1.11 -8.31
N GLY A 52 -27.69 -0.17 -8.54
CA GLY A 52 -28.33 -1.02 -7.54
C GLY A 52 -27.42 -1.32 -6.34
N GLU A 53 -26.13 -1.56 -6.58
CA GLU A 53 -25.14 -1.81 -5.51
C GLU A 53 -24.85 -0.58 -4.67
N ILE A 54 -24.77 0.59 -5.31
CA ILE A 54 -24.64 1.89 -4.63
C ILE A 54 -25.89 2.14 -3.77
N THR A 55 -27.09 1.98 -4.36
CA THR A 55 -28.36 2.19 -3.65
C THR A 55 -28.51 1.27 -2.45
N ALA A 56 -28.11 0.00 -2.59
CA ALA A 56 -28.16 -0.97 -1.50
C ALA A 56 -27.22 -0.61 -0.33
N ARG A 57 -26.25 0.28 -0.54
CA ARG A 57 -25.26 0.74 0.43
C ARG A 57 -25.33 2.24 0.70
N ALA A 58 -26.45 2.91 0.42
CA ALA A 58 -26.56 4.37 0.55
C ALA A 58 -26.19 4.92 1.95
N GLU A 59 -26.47 4.17 3.01
CA GLU A 59 -26.17 4.55 4.41
C GLU A 59 -24.73 4.21 4.84
N LEU A 60 -23.98 3.49 4.00
CA LEU A 60 -22.66 2.98 4.35
C LEU A 60 -21.63 4.10 4.60
N PRO A 61 -21.51 5.16 3.76
CA PRO A 61 -20.57 6.25 3.99
C PRO A 61 -20.69 6.87 5.39
N ALA A 62 -21.90 7.27 5.80
CA ALA A 62 -22.12 7.86 7.11
C ALA A 62 -21.73 6.92 8.26
N ARG A 63 -22.09 5.64 8.15
CA ARG A 63 -21.71 4.62 9.15
C ARG A 63 -20.19 4.39 9.22
N MET A 64 -19.51 4.37 8.09
CA MET A 64 -18.04 4.23 8.06
C MET A 64 -17.36 5.43 8.71
N ALA A 65 -17.86 6.64 8.48
CA ALA A 65 -17.36 7.84 9.14
C ALA A 65 -17.50 7.79 10.67
N GLU A 66 -18.68 7.40 11.16
CA GLU A 66 -18.92 7.23 12.60
C GLU A 66 -18.00 6.16 13.21
N PHE A 67 -17.86 5.01 12.55
CA PHE A 67 -17.02 3.91 13.04
C PHE A 67 -15.53 4.25 13.02
N ALA A 68 -15.07 4.99 12.01
CA ALA A 68 -13.69 5.46 11.93
C ALA A 68 -13.36 6.39 13.12
N LEU A 69 -14.22 7.36 13.41
CA LEU A 69 -14.02 8.29 14.53
C LEU A 69 -14.12 7.59 15.90
N ALA A 70 -15.02 6.62 16.03
CA ALA A 70 -15.18 5.85 17.27
C ALA A 70 -13.97 4.94 17.57
N ALA A 71 -13.20 4.52 16.55
CA ALA A 71 -12.09 3.57 16.70
C ALA A 71 -10.95 4.08 17.61
N SER A 72 -10.73 5.39 17.65
CA SER A 72 -9.71 6.05 18.48
C SER A 72 -10.29 6.68 19.76
N ALA A 73 -11.59 6.50 20.02
CA ALA A 73 -12.23 7.05 21.20
C ALA A 73 -11.84 6.26 22.46
N PRO A 74 -11.62 6.91 23.61
CA PRO A 74 -11.43 6.22 24.88
C PRO A 74 -12.65 5.35 25.19
N ARG A 75 -12.44 4.06 25.44
CA ARG A 75 -13.53 3.18 25.87
C ARG A 75 -13.88 3.50 27.32
N GLU A 76 -15.09 3.97 27.60
CA GLU A 76 -15.59 4.04 28.98
C GLU A 76 -15.71 2.61 29.53
N VAL A 77 -14.84 2.25 30.48
CA VAL A 77 -14.94 0.97 31.18
C VAL A 77 -15.98 1.13 32.29
N PRO A 78 -17.08 0.34 32.31
CA PRO A 78 -18.04 0.38 33.40
C PRO A 78 -17.35 0.03 34.72
N ALA A 79 -17.65 0.79 35.78
CA ALA A 79 -17.08 0.55 37.11
C ALA A 79 -17.50 -0.84 37.63
N GLY A 80 -16.62 -1.83 37.51
CA GLY A 80 -16.86 -3.19 38.01
C GLY A 80 -16.22 -4.35 37.23
N GLU A 81 -15.68 -4.11 36.02
CA GLU A 81 -14.97 -5.16 35.27
C GLU A 81 -13.46 -5.15 35.59
N VAL A 82 -12.90 -6.34 35.81
CA VAL A 82 -11.49 -6.58 36.16
C VAL A 82 -10.61 -6.10 35.00
N GLU A 83 -9.58 -5.31 35.30
CA GLU A 83 -8.56 -4.84 34.36
C GLU A 83 -7.89 -6.02 33.63
N HIS A 84 -8.39 -6.38 32.45
CA HIS A 84 -7.52 -6.93 31.41
C HIS A 84 -6.70 -5.76 30.85
N GLU A 85 -5.42 -6.01 30.54
CA GLU A 85 -4.50 -4.97 30.05
C GLU A 85 -5.20 -4.08 29.02
N PRO A 86 -5.18 -2.74 29.21
CA PRO A 86 -5.88 -1.86 28.31
C PRO A 86 -5.33 -2.07 26.91
N THR A 87 -6.17 -2.55 25.98
CA THR A 87 -5.86 -2.49 24.55
C THR A 87 -5.42 -1.05 24.27
N PRO A 88 -4.20 -0.80 23.76
CA PRO A 88 -3.75 0.55 23.55
C PRO A 88 -4.77 1.26 22.65
N CYS A 89 -5.32 2.37 23.13
CA CYS A 89 -6.16 3.22 22.32
C CYS A 89 -5.32 3.69 21.12
N LEU A 90 -5.85 3.54 19.91
CA LEU A 90 -5.15 3.98 18.69
C LEU A 90 -4.91 5.49 18.77
N PRO A 91 -3.80 6.00 18.22
CA PRO A 91 -3.55 7.43 18.20
C PRO A 91 -4.60 8.15 17.36
N VAL A 92 -4.91 9.40 17.73
CA VAL A 92 -5.85 10.28 16.99
C VAL A 92 -5.41 10.48 15.54
N SER A 93 -4.11 10.47 15.28
CA SER A 93 -3.55 10.49 13.94
C SER A 93 -2.36 9.56 13.82
N PHE A 94 -2.16 9.02 12.63
CA PHE A 94 -1.05 8.14 12.31
C PHE A 94 -0.72 8.26 10.82
N ASP A 95 0.55 8.39 10.49
CA ASP A 95 1.01 8.47 9.10
C ASP A 95 2.30 7.66 8.97
N LEU A 96 2.27 6.62 8.13
CA LEU A 96 3.45 5.77 7.89
C LEU A 96 4.63 6.53 7.24
N ARG A 97 4.40 7.73 6.72
CA ARG A 97 5.47 8.62 6.23
C ARG A 97 6.25 9.29 7.35
N ASP A 98 5.68 9.38 8.55
CA ASP A 98 6.31 10.01 9.71
C ASP A 98 5.94 9.29 11.02
N VAL A 99 6.54 8.12 11.25
CA VAL A 99 6.41 7.38 12.52
C VAL A 99 7.64 7.67 13.38
N GLY A 100 7.58 8.79 14.11
CA GLY A 100 8.68 9.27 14.95
C GLY A 100 9.89 9.71 14.13
N GLY A 101 9.66 10.51 13.07
CA GLY A 101 10.70 11.02 12.17
C GLY A 101 11.17 10.01 11.12
N ARG A 102 10.43 8.92 10.91
CA ARG A 102 10.83 7.80 10.05
C ARG A 102 9.75 7.47 9.03
N ASN A 103 10.15 7.41 7.77
CA ASN A 103 9.29 7.08 6.63
C ASN A 103 9.36 5.58 6.29
N TYR A 104 8.20 4.93 6.25
CA TYR A 104 8.01 3.51 5.89
C TYR A 104 7.27 3.30 4.58
N VAL A 105 6.98 4.37 3.84
CA VAL A 105 6.27 4.36 2.56
C VAL A 105 7.28 4.58 1.44
N THR A 106 7.24 3.72 0.42
CA THR A 106 8.07 3.86 -0.79
C THR A 106 7.66 5.07 -1.63
N GLU A 107 8.50 5.46 -2.58
CA GLU A 107 8.21 6.56 -3.51
C GLU A 107 6.87 6.37 -4.25
N VAL A 108 6.21 7.47 -4.61
CA VAL A 108 5.01 7.44 -5.44
C VAL A 108 5.39 7.04 -6.87
N LYS A 109 4.66 6.08 -7.42
CA LYS A 109 4.82 5.60 -8.80
C LYS A 109 3.68 6.12 -9.70
N ASP A 110 3.79 5.86 -10.99
CA ASP A 110 2.81 6.25 -12.00
C ASP A 110 2.41 5.03 -12.83
N GLN A 111 1.12 4.70 -12.80
CA GLN A 111 0.55 3.59 -13.56
C GLN A 111 0.43 3.89 -15.07
N GLY A 112 0.59 5.15 -15.48
CA GLY A 112 0.51 5.54 -16.88
C GLY A 112 -0.91 5.50 -17.43
N GLU A 113 -1.12 4.89 -18.59
CA GLU A 113 -2.38 4.94 -19.35
C GLU A 113 -3.29 3.71 -19.16
N VAL A 114 -2.91 2.78 -18.29
CA VAL A 114 -3.63 1.51 -18.09
C VAL A 114 -4.25 1.44 -16.69
N GLY A 115 -5.41 0.78 -16.58
CA GLY A 115 -6.12 0.50 -15.33
C GLY A 115 -5.46 -0.57 -14.45
N SER A 116 -4.18 -0.41 -14.12
CA SER A 116 -3.41 -1.34 -13.28
C SER A 116 -3.37 -0.97 -11.80
N CYS A 117 -4.24 -0.06 -11.35
CA CYS A 117 -4.25 0.48 -9.99
C CYS A 117 -4.35 -0.57 -8.88
N SER A 118 -5.04 -1.69 -9.12
CA SER A 118 -5.13 -2.81 -8.17
C SER A 118 -3.74 -3.41 -7.87
N ALA A 119 -2.89 -3.53 -8.89
CA ALA A 119 -1.51 -3.99 -8.73
C ALA A 119 -0.68 -2.96 -7.96
N PHE A 120 -0.78 -1.67 -8.30
CA PHE A 120 -0.06 -0.61 -7.58
C PHE A 120 -0.47 -0.49 -6.10
N GLY A 121 -1.77 -0.55 -5.80
CA GLY A 121 -2.29 -0.55 -4.43
C GLY A 121 -1.76 -1.74 -3.63
N THR A 122 -1.87 -2.95 -4.19
CA THR A 122 -1.36 -4.19 -3.57
C THR A 122 0.15 -4.15 -3.35
N ILE A 123 0.94 -3.72 -4.34
CA ILE A 123 2.39 -3.59 -4.20
C ILE A 123 2.77 -2.54 -3.15
N ALA A 124 2.11 -1.39 -3.12
CA ALA A 124 2.34 -0.38 -2.07
C ALA A 124 2.04 -0.92 -0.66
N ALA A 125 0.99 -1.74 -0.51
CA ALA A 125 0.67 -2.41 0.75
C ALA A 125 1.77 -3.41 1.16
N LEU A 126 2.26 -4.24 0.23
CA LEU A 126 3.37 -5.18 0.48
C LEU A 126 4.66 -4.43 0.86
N GLU A 127 5.05 -3.43 0.07
CA GLU A 127 6.28 -2.66 0.28
C GLU A 127 6.28 -1.94 1.65
N GLY A 128 5.18 -1.25 1.97
CA GLY A 128 5.05 -0.56 3.24
C GLY A 128 4.98 -1.52 4.43
N THR A 129 4.28 -2.65 4.30
CA THR A 129 4.23 -3.69 5.33
C THR A 129 5.63 -4.26 5.58
N ALA A 130 6.38 -4.52 4.51
CA ALA A 130 7.75 -5.03 4.61
C ALA A 130 8.67 -4.06 5.35
N ALA A 131 8.60 -2.76 5.05
CA ALA A 131 9.40 -1.73 5.71
C ALA A 131 8.99 -1.55 7.19
N PHE A 132 7.69 -1.47 7.45
CA PHE A 132 7.15 -1.13 8.77
C PHE A 132 7.30 -2.26 9.79
N THR A 133 7.04 -3.50 9.41
CA THR A 133 7.19 -4.68 10.30
C THR A 133 8.65 -4.95 10.66
N ARG A 134 9.56 -4.77 9.70
CA ARG A 134 11.01 -4.91 9.91
C ARG A 134 11.66 -3.74 10.65
N LYS A 135 10.93 -2.63 10.83
CA LYS A 135 11.42 -1.37 11.40
C LYS A 135 12.62 -0.80 10.62
N VAL A 136 12.62 -0.97 9.30
CA VAL A 136 13.65 -0.41 8.39
C VAL A 136 13.03 0.76 7.61
N PRO A 137 13.17 2.00 8.08
CA PRO A 137 12.69 3.15 7.35
C PRO A 137 13.48 3.34 6.05
N GLY A 138 12.82 3.83 5.01
CA GLY A 138 13.44 4.03 3.70
C GLY A 138 13.89 2.73 3.02
N LEU A 139 13.36 1.57 3.44
CA LEU A 139 13.61 0.29 2.78
C LEU A 139 13.25 0.43 1.30
N ARG A 140 14.26 0.34 0.43
CA ARG A 140 14.09 0.37 -1.03
C ARG A 140 13.69 -1.03 -1.52
N LEU A 141 12.48 -1.44 -1.17
CA LEU A 141 11.84 -2.59 -1.77
C LEU A 141 11.01 -2.08 -2.95
N ASP A 142 11.45 -2.40 -4.18
CA ASP A 142 10.76 -2.02 -5.41
C ASP A 142 10.22 -3.29 -6.07
N LEU A 143 8.98 -3.64 -5.74
CA LEU A 143 8.32 -4.82 -6.30
C LEU A 143 7.68 -4.46 -7.65
N SER A 144 7.50 -5.47 -8.50
CA SER A 144 7.03 -5.27 -9.88
C SER A 144 5.51 -5.34 -9.98
N GLU A 145 4.88 -4.20 -10.22
CA GLU A 145 3.48 -4.13 -10.64
C GLU A 145 3.25 -4.81 -12.00
N ALA A 146 4.25 -4.76 -12.89
CA ALA A 146 4.18 -5.40 -14.20
C ALA A 146 4.08 -6.93 -14.10
N HIS A 147 4.81 -7.53 -13.16
CA HIS A 147 4.72 -8.96 -12.93
C HIS A 147 3.36 -9.37 -12.37
N LEU A 148 2.79 -8.56 -11.48
CA LEU A 148 1.47 -8.85 -10.90
C LEU A 148 0.36 -8.67 -11.94
N TYR A 149 0.41 -7.58 -12.70
CA TYR A 149 -0.62 -7.23 -13.69
C TYR A 149 -0.40 -7.92 -15.04
N PHE A 150 0.68 -7.61 -15.75
CA PHE A 150 0.97 -8.18 -17.08
C PHE A 150 1.52 -9.61 -17.05
N GLY A 151 1.96 -10.10 -15.88
CA GLY A 151 2.37 -11.49 -15.67
C GLY A 151 1.22 -12.34 -15.15
N HIS A 152 1.01 -12.32 -13.83
CA HIS A 152 0.06 -13.20 -13.16
C HIS A 152 -1.38 -12.97 -13.62
N ALA A 153 -1.87 -11.72 -13.63
CA ALA A 153 -3.26 -11.44 -14.02
C ALA A 153 -3.55 -11.77 -15.50
N VAL A 154 -2.58 -11.57 -16.41
CA VAL A 154 -2.68 -12.04 -17.81
C VAL A 154 -2.70 -13.56 -17.89
N ALA A 155 -1.79 -14.25 -17.18
CA ALA A 155 -1.68 -15.71 -17.23
C ALA A 155 -2.94 -16.42 -16.72
N ARG A 156 -3.70 -15.77 -15.84
CA ARG A 156 -5.00 -16.24 -15.33
C ARG A 156 -6.21 -15.63 -16.04
N GLU A 157 -6.00 -14.93 -17.16
CA GLU A 157 -7.05 -14.32 -18.00
C GLU A 157 -7.98 -13.35 -17.24
N ALA A 158 -7.43 -12.60 -16.28
CA ALA A 158 -8.22 -11.79 -15.35
C ALA A 158 -8.09 -10.28 -15.55
N ILE A 159 -7.33 -9.84 -16.55
CA ILE A 159 -7.47 -8.46 -17.03
C ILE A 159 -8.79 -8.40 -17.82
N LEU A 160 -9.87 -8.09 -17.12
CA LEU A 160 -11.18 -7.94 -17.72
C LEU A 160 -11.34 -6.54 -18.31
N PRO A 161 -12.25 -6.35 -19.29
CA PRO A 161 -12.51 -5.03 -19.87
C PRO A 161 -12.98 -3.98 -18.86
N ASP A 162 -13.56 -4.42 -17.75
CA ASP A 162 -14.06 -3.57 -16.66
C ASP A 162 -13.08 -3.43 -15.49
N GLY A 163 -11.98 -4.20 -15.45
CA GLY A 163 -10.90 -4.02 -14.49
C GLY A 163 -10.41 -5.30 -13.83
N THR A 164 -9.77 -5.15 -12.67
CA THR A 164 -9.15 -6.20 -11.87
C THR A 164 -9.40 -5.94 -10.38
N TRP A 165 -9.30 -6.98 -9.56
CA TRP A 165 -9.61 -6.89 -8.13
C TRP A 165 -8.38 -7.14 -7.24
N PRO A 166 -8.25 -6.43 -6.11
CA PRO A 166 -7.10 -6.56 -5.23
C PRO A 166 -7.03 -7.91 -4.51
N ASP A 167 -8.16 -8.58 -4.26
CA ASP A 167 -8.21 -9.90 -3.61
C ASP A 167 -7.47 -10.97 -4.42
N GLU A 168 -7.62 -10.94 -5.75
CA GLU A 168 -6.89 -11.84 -6.66
C GLU A 168 -5.41 -11.49 -6.71
N MET A 169 -5.07 -10.20 -6.71
CA MET A 169 -3.68 -9.74 -6.68
C MET A 169 -2.97 -10.20 -5.39
N PHE A 170 -3.64 -10.10 -4.24
CA PHE A 170 -3.13 -10.65 -2.98
C PHE A 170 -3.03 -12.17 -3.02
N ALA A 171 -4.01 -12.87 -3.62
CA ALA A 171 -3.94 -14.32 -3.79
C ALA A 171 -2.71 -14.75 -4.60
N ASP A 172 -2.38 -14.03 -5.69
CA ASP A 172 -1.16 -14.24 -6.48
C ASP A 172 0.10 -13.97 -5.64
N CYS A 173 0.13 -12.90 -4.85
CA CYS A 173 1.24 -12.59 -3.93
C CYS A 173 1.46 -13.67 -2.85
N VAL A 174 0.40 -14.35 -2.39
CA VAL A 174 0.49 -15.44 -1.40
C VAL A 174 0.90 -16.75 -2.07
N ALA A 175 0.27 -17.10 -3.19
CA ALA A 175 0.47 -18.40 -3.83
C ALA A 175 1.81 -18.45 -4.58
N LEU A 176 2.05 -17.46 -5.43
CA LEU A 176 3.15 -17.42 -6.40
C LEU A 176 4.25 -16.45 -5.97
N GLY A 177 3.87 -15.37 -5.29
CA GLY A 177 4.75 -14.24 -5.00
C GLY A 177 4.94 -13.32 -6.20
N VAL A 178 5.60 -12.18 -5.96
CA VAL A 178 5.88 -11.17 -6.98
C VAL A 178 7.36 -10.85 -7.03
N THR A 179 7.90 -10.62 -8.22
CA THR A 179 9.31 -10.23 -8.40
C THR A 179 9.49 -8.72 -8.23
N PHE A 180 10.69 -8.24 -8.54
CA PHE A 180 11.13 -6.86 -8.34
C PHE A 180 11.07 -6.08 -9.65
N GLY A 181 10.96 -4.75 -9.57
CA GLY A 181 10.90 -3.86 -10.73
C GLY A 181 12.10 -4.00 -11.66
N ASP A 182 13.27 -4.37 -11.14
CA ASP A 182 14.47 -4.66 -11.94
C ASP A 182 14.40 -5.99 -12.73
N TYR A 183 13.51 -6.91 -12.35
CA TYR A 183 13.31 -8.20 -13.01
C TYR A 183 12.09 -8.20 -13.94
N TYR A 184 11.15 -7.28 -13.74
CA TYR A 184 10.11 -6.99 -14.72
C TYR A 184 9.75 -5.50 -14.63
N PRO A 185 10.44 -4.64 -15.41
CA PRO A 185 10.20 -3.20 -15.40
C PRO A 185 8.79 -2.86 -15.87
N TYR A 186 8.20 -1.84 -15.26
CA TYR A 186 6.88 -1.36 -15.60
C TYR A 186 6.90 -0.43 -16.81
N TYR A 187 6.14 -0.82 -17.82
CA TYR A 187 5.71 0.03 -18.94
C TYR A 187 4.22 -0.19 -19.10
N ASP A 188 3.45 0.89 -19.21
CA ASP A 188 1.99 0.85 -19.27
C ASP A 188 1.44 0.22 -20.56
N ASP A 189 2.29 0.08 -21.58
CA ASP A 189 2.03 -0.69 -22.80
C ASP A 189 2.32 -2.21 -22.66
N GLY A 190 2.79 -2.66 -21.48
CA GLY A 190 3.12 -4.05 -21.20
C GLY A 190 4.37 -4.56 -21.93
N SER A 191 5.22 -3.68 -22.49
CA SER A 191 6.41 -4.06 -23.26
C SER A 191 7.59 -4.55 -22.42
N GLY A 192 7.47 -4.54 -21.08
CA GLY A 192 8.48 -5.07 -20.19
C GLY A 192 8.75 -6.55 -20.41
N ALA A 193 9.96 -7.00 -20.07
CA ALA A 193 10.34 -8.41 -20.19
C ALA A 193 10.60 -9.00 -18.81
N LEU A 194 9.91 -10.10 -18.51
CA LEU A 194 10.14 -10.87 -17.29
C LEU A 194 11.47 -11.62 -17.38
N ASN A 195 12.38 -11.31 -16.46
CA ASN A 195 13.63 -12.03 -16.30
C ASN A 195 13.35 -13.48 -15.87
N PRO A 196 13.86 -14.52 -16.59
CA PRO A 196 13.61 -15.92 -16.24
C PRO A 196 14.11 -16.35 -14.85
N GLY A 197 15.06 -15.62 -14.26
CA GLY A 197 15.57 -15.87 -12.91
C GLY A 197 14.69 -15.30 -11.79
N TRP A 198 13.52 -14.74 -12.10
CA TRP A 198 12.60 -14.17 -11.10
C TRP A 198 12.21 -15.11 -9.95
N PRO A 199 12.15 -16.45 -10.11
CA PRO A 199 11.82 -17.34 -8.99
C PRO A 199 12.89 -17.36 -7.87
N ASP A 200 14.07 -16.79 -8.10
CA ASP A 200 15.11 -16.61 -7.08
C ASP A 200 15.23 -15.16 -6.58
N ARG A 201 14.32 -14.28 -7.03
CA ARG A 201 14.18 -12.89 -6.60
C ARG A 201 12.69 -12.53 -6.51
N LEU A 202 12.05 -12.96 -5.43
CA LEU A 202 10.62 -12.77 -5.21
C LEU A 202 10.28 -12.37 -3.78
N ALA A 203 9.09 -11.79 -3.62
CA ALA A 203 8.46 -11.47 -2.36
C ALA A 203 7.11 -12.18 -2.27
N LYS A 204 6.78 -12.76 -1.11
CA LYS A 204 5.50 -13.40 -0.83
C LYS A 204 4.77 -12.69 0.30
N ALA A 205 3.48 -12.46 0.13
CA ALA A 205 2.64 -11.95 1.22
C ALA A 205 2.22 -13.10 2.15
N GLU A 206 2.09 -12.79 3.44
CA GLU A 206 1.57 -13.71 4.45
C GLU A 206 0.55 -13.03 5.37
N GLY A 207 -0.35 -13.84 5.91
CA GLY A 207 -1.42 -13.38 6.79
C GLY A 207 -2.27 -12.27 6.15
N VAL A 208 -2.70 -12.49 4.91
CA VAL A 208 -3.63 -11.59 4.22
C VAL A 208 -4.98 -11.63 4.92
N VAL A 209 -5.55 -10.45 5.17
CA VAL A 209 -6.82 -10.26 5.88
C VAL A 209 -7.75 -9.34 5.09
N ASP A 210 -9.03 -9.70 5.03
CA ASP A 210 -10.11 -8.83 4.57
C ASP A 210 -10.50 -7.89 5.72
N LEU A 211 -10.36 -6.59 5.46
CA LEU A 211 -10.64 -5.49 6.39
C LEU A 211 -11.77 -4.60 5.88
N SER A 212 -12.40 -4.98 4.76
CA SER A 212 -13.53 -4.25 4.19
C SER A 212 -14.59 -4.05 5.26
N ARG A 213 -15.25 -2.90 5.28
CA ARG A 213 -16.34 -2.49 6.19
C ARG A 213 -16.01 -2.37 7.68
N ASP A 214 -14.72 -2.42 8.06
CA ASP A 214 -14.29 -2.26 9.44
C ASP A 214 -13.18 -1.19 9.58
N PRO A 215 -13.55 0.10 9.68
CA PRO A 215 -12.60 1.20 9.88
C PRO A 215 -11.68 1.01 11.09
N ALA A 216 -12.17 0.38 12.17
CA ALA A 216 -11.38 0.13 13.36
C ALA A 216 -10.32 -0.96 13.13
N ALA A 217 -10.65 -2.01 12.38
CA ALA A 217 -9.69 -3.02 11.95
C ALA A 217 -8.69 -2.44 10.94
N ILE A 218 -9.13 -1.60 10.00
CA ILE A 218 -8.23 -0.90 9.05
C ILE A 218 -7.18 -0.08 9.80
N LYS A 219 -7.59 0.81 10.72
CA LYS A 219 -6.62 1.62 11.51
C LYS A 219 -5.66 0.76 12.31
N ARG A 220 -6.18 -0.30 12.95
CA ARG A 220 -5.36 -1.22 13.74
C ARG A 220 -4.34 -1.95 12.88
N HIS A 221 -4.75 -2.42 11.70
CA HIS A 221 -3.86 -3.08 10.76
C HIS A 221 -2.75 -2.14 10.28
N ILE A 222 -3.11 -0.90 9.93
CA ILE A 222 -2.14 0.14 9.54
C ILE A 222 -1.13 0.42 10.67
N HIS A 223 -1.61 0.50 11.91
CA HIS A 223 -0.78 0.78 13.08
C HIS A 223 0.15 -0.39 13.47
N GLU A 224 -0.29 -1.63 13.27
CA GLU A 224 0.45 -2.84 13.68
C GLU A 224 1.36 -3.38 12.58
N TYR A 225 0.87 -3.42 11.33
CA TYR A 225 1.50 -4.16 10.23
C TYR A 225 1.88 -3.26 9.05
N GLY A 226 1.12 -2.22 8.73
CA GLY A 226 1.42 -1.32 7.62
C GLY A 226 0.25 -1.12 6.67
N PRO A 227 0.48 -0.54 5.47
CA PRO A 227 -0.60 -0.07 4.62
C PRO A 227 -1.54 -1.19 4.18
N VAL A 228 -2.77 -0.80 3.86
CA VAL A 228 -3.78 -1.69 3.26
C VAL A 228 -4.15 -1.16 1.88
N THR A 229 -4.39 -2.04 0.92
CA THR A 229 -5.06 -1.65 -0.33
C THR A 229 -6.50 -1.28 0.00
N ALA A 230 -7.06 -0.28 -0.66
CA ALA A 230 -8.47 0.09 -0.58
C ALA A 230 -8.96 0.54 -1.95
N CYS A 231 -10.17 0.15 -2.33
CA CYS A 231 -10.79 0.60 -3.58
C CYS A 231 -11.92 1.59 -3.31
N MET A 232 -12.05 2.58 -4.19
CA MET A 232 -12.96 3.70 -4.06
C MET A 232 -13.61 4.03 -5.41
N ILE A 233 -14.80 4.62 -5.35
CA ILE A 233 -15.46 5.18 -6.53
C ILE A 233 -14.74 6.46 -6.93
N ILE A 234 -14.45 6.61 -8.21
CA ILE A 234 -13.91 7.86 -8.75
C ILE A 234 -15.03 8.72 -9.28
N TYR A 235 -15.11 9.93 -8.75
CA TYR A 235 -15.95 11.01 -9.28
C TYR A 235 -15.10 11.92 -10.16
N ASP A 236 -15.75 12.61 -11.11
CA ASP A 236 -15.06 13.42 -12.12
C ASP A 236 -14.22 14.55 -11.52
N ASP A 237 -14.60 15.09 -10.37
CA ASP A 237 -13.89 16.17 -9.70
C ASP A 237 -12.58 15.75 -9.04
N LEU A 238 -12.40 14.47 -8.69
CA LEU A 238 -11.15 13.97 -8.08
C LEU A 238 -9.95 14.12 -9.01
N PHE A 239 -10.14 14.08 -10.34
CA PHE A 239 -9.04 14.31 -11.29
C PHE A 239 -8.40 15.71 -11.13
N HIS A 240 -9.13 16.65 -10.53
CA HIS A 240 -8.70 18.03 -10.28
C HIS A 240 -8.16 18.24 -8.85
N TYR A 241 -8.07 17.20 -8.02
CA TYR A 241 -7.63 17.33 -6.64
C TYR A 241 -6.16 17.80 -6.53
N THR A 242 -5.95 18.82 -5.69
CA THR A 242 -4.61 19.41 -5.40
C THR A 242 -4.31 19.53 -3.90
N GLY A 243 -5.23 19.12 -3.02
CA GLY A 243 -5.00 19.04 -1.58
C GLY A 243 -6.21 19.36 -0.70
N GLY A 244 -6.11 19.07 0.60
CA GLY A 244 -7.22 19.18 1.56
C GLY A 244 -7.95 17.85 1.76
N VAL A 245 -9.08 17.85 2.47
CA VAL A 245 -9.85 16.63 2.74
C VAL A 245 -10.93 16.48 1.68
N TYR A 246 -10.68 15.59 0.72
CA TYR A 246 -11.58 15.34 -0.39
C TYR A 246 -12.95 14.85 0.08
N ARG A 247 -13.98 15.44 -0.50
CA ARG A 247 -15.39 15.02 -0.51
C ARG A 247 -15.93 15.30 -1.91
N HIS A 248 -16.61 14.34 -2.52
CA HIS A 248 -17.14 14.52 -3.86
C HIS A 248 -18.15 15.68 -3.88
N THR A 249 -18.06 16.48 -4.93
CA THR A 249 -18.92 17.62 -5.22
C THR A 249 -19.75 17.41 -6.49
N THR A 250 -19.39 16.39 -7.26
CA THR A 250 -20.10 15.93 -8.45
C THR A 250 -20.78 14.60 -8.18
N GLU A 251 -21.91 14.34 -8.86
CA GLU A 251 -22.59 13.05 -8.82
C GLU A 251 -22.10 12.08 -9.91
N GLU A 252 -21.38 12.59 -10.92
CA GLU A 252 -20.91 11.78 -12.04
C GLU A 252 -19.71 10.92 -11.64
N THR A 253 -19.89 9.60 -11.75
CA THR A 253 -18.84 8.60 -11.49
C THR A 253 -18.13 8.23 -12.79
N SER A 254 -16.81 8.14 -12.73
CA SER A 254 -15.97 7.73 -13.85
C SER A 254 -15.58 6.25 -13.83
N GLY A 255 -15.53 5.61 -12.67
CA GLY A 255 -15.18 4.19 -12.52
C GLY A 255 -14.71 3.85 -11.11
N GLY A 256 -14.09 2.68 -10.94
CA GLY A 256 -13.45 2.28 -9.68
C GLY A 256 -11.92 2.36 -9.74
N HIS A 257 -11.30 2.60 -8.60
CA HIS A 257 -9.84 2.72 -8.48
C HIS A 257 -9.35 2.19 -7.15
N CYS A 258 -8.14 1.63 -7.10
CA CYS A 258 -7.51 1.21 -5.84
C CYS A 258 -6.29 2.05 -5.51
N VAL A 259 -6.14 2.35 -4.23
CA VAL A 259 -5.05 3.09 -3.60
C VAL A 259 -4.51 2.29 -2.41
N ALA A 260 -3.46 2.77 -1.75
CA ALA A 260 -3.03 2.22 -0.46
C ALA A 260 -3.31 3.20 0.68
N LEU A 261 -4.11 2.82 1.67
CA LEU A 261 -4.29 3.59 2.90
C LEU A 261 -3.05 3.42 3.78
N ILE A 262 -2.40 4.53 4.10
CA ILE A 262 -1.13 4.58 4.84
C ILE A 262 -1.25 5.25 6.21
N GLY A 263 -2.44 5.73 6.56
CA GLY A 263 -2.64 6.53 7.76
C GLY A 263 -4.01 7.18 7.85
N TRP A 264 -4.23 7.93 8.90
CA TRP A 264 -5.46 8.66 9.19
C TRP A 264 -5.20 9.89 10.07
N ASP A 265 -6.18 10.79 10.09
CA ASP A 265 -6.23 11.95 10.97
C ASP A 265 -7.69 12.17 11.43
N ASP A 266 -7.96 11.89 12.69
CA ASP A 266 -9.31 12.01 13.28
C ASP A 266 -9.73 13.46 13.53
N GLU A 267 -8.80 14.39 13.71
CA GLU A 267 -9.12 15.81 13.83
C GLU A 267 -9.60 16.36 12.49
N ALA A 268 -8.99 15.90 11.40
CA ALA A 268 -9.42 16.21 10.03
C ALA A 268 -10.58 15.31 9.54
N GLY A 269 -10.85 14.19 10.22
CA GLY A 269 -11.85 13.20 9.84
C GLY A 269 -11.54 12.50 8.51
N CYS A 270 -10.27 12.12 8.28
CA CYS A 270 -9.83 11.63 6.98
C CYS A 270 -8.85 10.44 7.03
N TRP A 271 -8.85 9.65 5.96
CA TRP A 271 -7.78 8.73 5.61
C TRP A 271 -6.68 9.44 4.83
N ILE A 272 -5.47 8.90 4.90
CA ILE A 272 -4.33 9.28 4.09
C ILE A 272 -4.04 8.13 3.13
N ALA A 273 -4.15 8.37 1.83
CA ALA A 273 -3.98 7.37 0.79
C ALA A 273 -2.80 7.72 -0.13
N LYS A 274 -1.98 6.72 -0.45
CA LYS A 274 -0.97 6.77 -1.52
C LYS A 274 -1.64 6.38 -2.84
N ASN A 275 -1.58 7.27 -3.82
CA ASN A 275 -2.10 7.03 -5.16
C ASN A 275 -0.99 6.57 -6.13
N SER A 276 -1.38 6.15 -7.33
CA SER A 276 -0.52 5.64 -8.40
C SER A 276 -0.57 6.49 -9.67
N TRP A 277 -0.89 7.77 -9.54
CA TRP A 277 -0.94 8.73 -10.66
C TRP A 277 0.26 9.66 -10.68
N GLY A 278 1.41 9.24 -10.14
CA GLY A 278 2.64 10.04 -10.07
C GLY A 278 2.62 11.12 -8.99
N SER A 279 3.82 11.58 -8.62
CA SER A 279 4.03 12.52 -7.52
C SER A 279 3.55 13.94 -7.80
N GLU A 280 3.31 14.32 -9.06
CA GLU A 280 2.81 15.65 -9.42
C GLU A 280 1.29 15.81 -9.21
N TRP A 281 0.58 14.72 -8.92
CA TRP A 281 -0.87 14.75 -8.67
C TRP A 281 -1.17 14.87 -7.17
N GLY A 282 -2.21 15.61 -6.79
CA GLY A 282 -2.64 15.72 -5.39
C GLY A 282 -1.59 16.30 -4.45
N GLU A 283 -1.46 15.73 -3.25
CA GLU A 283 -0.50 16.17 -2.23
C GLU A 283 0.81 15.39 -2.34
N ASN A 284 1.58 15.65 -3.41
CA ASN A 284 2.79 14.90 -3.78
C ASN A 284 2.52 13.41 -4.07
N GLY A 285 1.42 13.11 -4.76
CA GLY A 285 0.96 11.76 -5.08
C GLY A 285 0.04 11.13 -4.03
N PHE A 286 -0.29 11.88 -2.97
CA PHE A 286 -1.17 11.43 -1.89
C PHE A 286 -2.53 12.13 -1.95
N LEU A 287 -3.52 11.47 -1.36
CA LEU A 287 -4.89 11.94 -1.19
C LEU A 287 -5.24 11.90 0.29
N ARG A 288 -5.81 13.00 0.81
CA ARG A 288 -6.58 12.97 2.05
C ARG A 288 -8.04 12.95 1.68
N ILE A 289 -8.76 11.96 2.17
CA ILE A 289 -10.15 11.69 1.82
C ILE A 289 -10.96 11.48 3.08
N ALA A 290 -12.13 12.11 3.18
CA ALA A 290 -12.96 11.99 4.36
C ALA A 290 -13.33 10.53 4.65
N TYR A 291 -13.55 10.18 5.91
CA TYR A 291 -14.07 8.84 6.24
C TYR A 291 -15.45 8.61 5.58
N GLY A 292 -15.69 7.39 5.11
CA GLY A 292 -16.88 6.97 4.37
C GLY A 292 -16.95 7.46 2.93
N GLU A 293 -16.14 8.45 2.56
CA GLU A 293 -16.18 9.09 1.26
C GLU A 293 -15.79 8.11 0.15
N ALA A 294 -16.50 8.19 -0.98
CA ALA A 294 -16.29 7.33 -2.14
C ALA A 294 -16.27 5.82 -1.84
N TYR A 295 -16.91 5.41 -0.74
CA TYR A 295 -16.98 4.02 -0.28
C TYR A 295 -15.60 3.37 -0.03
N ILE A 296 -14.59 4.17 0.32
CA ILE A 296 -13.20 3.70 0.38
C ILE A 296 -12.96 2.56 1.37
N GLU A 297 -13.78 2.44 2.43
CA GLU A 297 -13.65 1.34 3.40
C GLU A 297 -14.39 0.06 3.00
N ASP A 298 -15.42 0.15 2.16
CA ASP A 298 -16.22 -0.99 1.68
C ASP A 298 -16.82 -0.64 0.32
N TYR A 299 -16.04 -0.86 -0.73
CA TYR A 299 -16.46 -0.61 -2.10
C TYR A 299 -17.77 -1.37 -2.40
N PRO A 300 -18.71 -0.83 -3.22
CA PRO A 300 -20.00 -1.47 -3.44
C PRO A 300 -19.97 -2.73 -4.31
N ASP A 301 -19.28 -3.77 -3.85
CA ASP A 301 -19.15 -5.09 -4.45
C ASP A 301 -19.11 -6.14 -3.32
N PRO A 302 -19.55 -7.40 -3.53
CA PRO A 302 -19.41 -8.45 -2.52
C PRO A 302 -17.95 -8.87 -2.22
N ARG A 303 -17.01 -8.58 -3.11
CA ARG A 303 -15.60 -8.96 -2.98
C ARG A 303 -14.89 -8.15 -1.90
N PRO A 304 -13.87 -8.73 -1.24
CA PRO A 304 -12.93 -7.96 -0.42
C PRO A 304 -12.25 -6.87 -1.25
N THR A 305 -12.30 -5.62 -0.78
CA THR A 305 -11.71 -4.47 -1.47
C THR A 305 -10.75 -3.67 -0.60
N THR A 306 -10.81 -3.88 0.72
CA THR A 306 -9.81 -3.37 1.65
C THR A 306 -9.02 -4.54 2.25
N LEU A 307 -7.75 -4.67 1.87
CA LEU A 307 -6.92 -5.85 2.16
C LEU A 307 -5.53 -5.43 2.64
N GLY A 308 -5.03 -6.12 3.66
CA GLY A 308 -3.67 -5.97 4.17
C GLY A 308 -3.00 -7.31 4.36
N CYS A 309 -1.68 -7.33 4.45
CA CYS A 309 -0.89 -8.49 4.89
C CYS A 309 -0.15 -8.16 6.19
N THR A 310 0.23 -9.19 6.95
CA THR A 310 0.91 -9.02 8.26
C THR A 310 2.42 -9.17 8.15
N SER A 311 2.90 -9.83 7.09
CA SER A 311 4.32 -9.95 6.76
C SER A 311 4.51 -10.13 5.26
N VAL A 312 5.73 -9.84 4.81
CA VAL A 312 6.18 -10.08 3.43
C VAL A 312 7.51 -10.82 3.49
N ASN A 313 7.57 -12.07 3.07
CA ASN A 313 8.80 -12.87 3.06
C ASN A 313 9.55 -12.70 1.75
N LEU A 314 10.88 -12.59 1.84
CA LEU A 314 11.74 -12.40 0.68
C LEU A 314 12.49 -13.70 0.36
N ARG A 315 12.59 -14.00 -0.93
CA ARG A 315 13.57 -14.92 -1.50
C ARG A 315 14.42 -14.13 -2.48
N ALA A 316 15.56 -13.60 -2.05
CA ALA A 316 16.40 -12.75 -2.89
C ALA A 316 17.81 -12.57 -2.32
N TRP A 317 18.77 -12.34 -3.21
CA TRP A 317 20.00 -11.64 -2.84
C TRP A 317 19.69 -10.16 -2.62
N LEU A 318 20.04 -9.65 -1.44
CA LEU A 318 19.95 -8.23 -1.13
C LEU A 318 21.30 -7.55 -1.39
N PRO A 319 21.31 -6.23 -1.61
CA PRO A 319 22.55 -5.46 -1.71
C PRO A 319 23.47 -5.70 -0.51
N ALA A 320 24.77 -5.61 -0.79
CA ALA A 320 25.79 -5.72 0.24
C ALA A 320 25.53 -4.68 1.35
N GLN A 321 25.54 -5.15 2.59
CA GLN A 321 25.23 -4.33 3.76
C GLN A 321 26.03 -4.76 4.97
N ARG A 322 26.13 -3.87 5.96
CA ARG A 322 26.90 -4.14 7.18
C ARG A 322 26.11 -5.03 8.13
N THR A 323 26.81 -5.95 8.79
CA THR A 323 26.29 -6.62 9.99
C THR A 323 26.59 -5.76 11.21
N LEU A 324 25.55 -5.27 11.88
CA LEU A 324 25.69 -4.37 13.02
C LEU A 324 25.59 -5.10 14.36
N GLY A 325 24.85 -6.22 14.40
CA GLY A 325 24.64 -7.03 15.60
C GLY A 325 24.54 -8.51 15.29
N LEU A 326 24.90 -9.35 16.27
CA LEU A 326 24.78 -10.80 16.21
C LEU A 326 24.26 -11.28 17.56
N PHE A 327 23.36 -12.26 17.53
CA PHE A 327 22.81 -12.91 18.72
C PHE A 327 22.66 -14.40 18.45
N ALA A 328 22.94 -15.23 19.45
CA ALA A 328 22.70 -16.66 19.40
C ALA A 328 22.32 -17.16 20.79
N THR A 329 21.46 -18.19 20.87
CA THR A 329 21.18 -18.85 22.15
C THR A 329 22.27 -19.87 22.49
N ALA A 330 22.28 -20.36 23.74
CA ALA A 330 23.29 -21.30 24.24
C ALA A 330 23.37 -22.64 23.48
N HIS A 331 22.38 -22.92 22.63
CA HIS A 331 22.46 -23.96 21.62
C HIS A 331 22.52 -23.25 20.27
N ASP A 332 23.66 -23.33 19.58
CA ASP A 332 23.95 -22.71 18.27
C ASP A 332 22.94 -23.06 17.14
N ALA A 333 21.87 -23.79 17.45
CA ALA A 333 20.74 -24.05 16.57
C ALA A 333 19.94 -22.79 16.18
N ASN A 334 20.00 -21.72 16.99
CA ASN A 334 19.22 -20.50 16.77
C ASN A 334 20.13 -19.26 16.84
N GLY A 335 20.35 -18.64 15.69
CA GLY A 335 21.14 -17.42 15.55
C GLY A 335 20.37 -16.33 14.82
N TRP A 336 20.71 -15.08 15.10
CA TRP A 336 20.15 -13.88 14.45
C TRP A 336 21.27 -12.91 14.12
N ALA A 337 21.10 -12.22 12.99
CA ALA A 337 21.94 -11.12 12.57
C ALA A 337 21.11 -9.84 12.46
N TYR A 338 21.61 -8.75 13.01
CA TYR A 338 21.06 -7.42 12.73
C TYR A 338 21.81 -6.83 11.55
N LEU A 339 21.17 -6.81 10.38
CA LEU A 339 21.73 -6.25 9.16
C LEU A 339 21.21 -4.84 8.94
N GLU A 340 22.08 -3.94 8.47
CA GLU A 340 21.81 -2.50 8.34
C GLU A 340 20.49 -2.17 7.62
N ASN A 341 20.14 -2.91 6.56
CA ASN A 341 18.95 -2.65 5.73
C ASN A 341 17.87 -3.74 5.86
N LEU A 342 18.01 -4.69 6.78
CA LEU A 342 17.03 -5.77 6.99
C LEU A 342 16.56 -5.90 8.44
N GLY A 343 17.29 -5.32 9.40
CA GLY A 343 17.03 -5.47 10.82
C GLY A 343 17.42 -6.85 11.34
N TRP A 344 16.77 -7.30 12.42
CA TRP A 344 16.98 -8.64 12.97
C TRP A 344 16.44 -9.71 12.03
N THR A 345 17.31 -10.61 11.59
CA THR A 345 16.99 -11.70 10.68
C THR A 345 17.51 -13.00 11.26
N ARG A 346 16.63 -14.01 11.32
CA ARG A 346 16.98 -15.35 11.79
C ARG A 346 17.91 -16.02 10.78
N ILE A 347 18.91 -16.74 11.27
CA ILE A 347 19.89 -17.47 10.46
C ILE A 347 19.39 -18.90 10.26
N SER A 348 19.32 -19.37 9.00
CA SER A 348 18.84 -20.71 8.69
C SER A 348 19.94 -21.79 8.82
N GLY A 349 19.55 -23.06 8.84
CA GLY A 349 20.49 -24.19 8.62
C GLY A 349 20.88 -25.02 9.85
N GLY A 350 20.09 -24.98 10.92
CA GLY A 350 20.32 -25.78 12.13
C GLY A 350 21.66 -25.45 12.81
N PRO A 351 22.14 -26.27 13.77
CA PRO A 351 23.33 -25.94 14.56
C PRO A 351 24.57 -25.64 13.72
N HIS A 352 24.97 -26.56 12.82
CA HIS A 352 26.21 -26.41 12.05
C HIS A 352 26.16 -25.29 11.00
N GLY A 353 25.03 -25.13 10.30
CA GLY A 353 24.84 -24.07 9.32
C GLY A 353 24.81 -22.68 9.97
N THR A 354 24.21 -22.58 11.16
CA THR A 354 24.14 -21.34 11.94
C THR A 354 25.51 -20.95 12.48
N THR A 355 26.27 -21.87 13.10
CA THR A 355 27.62 -21.58 13.62
C THR A 355 28.55 -21.07 12.51
N SER A 356 28.54 -21.70 11.33
CA SER A 356 29.38 -21.28 10.19
C SER A 356 29.04 -19.86 9.72
N LYS A 357 27.74 -19.54 9.58
CA LYS A 357 27.31 -18.19 9.19
C LYS A 357 27.62 -17.15 10.27
N LEU A 358 27.42 -17.47 11.55
CA LEU A 358 27.78 -16.59 12.66
C LEU A 358 29.29 -16.26 12.66
N ALA A 359 30.15 -17.26 12.40
CA ALA A 359 31.60 -17.04 12.32
C ALA A 359 31.99 -16.11 11.17
N GLN A 360 31.41 -16.32 9.98
CA GLN A 360 31.66 -15.47 8.82
C GLN A 360 31.15 -14.04 9.03
N LEU A 361 29.95 -13.86 9.57
CA LEU A 361 29.38 -12.55 9.91
C LEU A 361 30.19 -11.84 10.99
N THR A 362 30.70 -12.57 11.97
CA THR A 362 31.59 -12.02 13.01
C THR A 362 32.87 -11.48 12.38
N SER A 363 33.50 -12.27 11.50
CA SER A 363 34.69 -11.83 10.78
C SER A 363 34.42 -10.59 9.93
N ALA A 364 33.35 -10.60 9.13
CA ALA A 364 32.98 -9.47 8.28
C ALA A 364 32.74 -8.20 9.12
N ARG A 365 32.01 -8.31 10.23
CA ARG A 365 31.75 -7.21 11.16
C ARG A 365 33.03 -6.62 11.76
N VAL A 366 33.95 -7.47 12.23
CA VAL A 366 35.24 -7.03 12.82
C VAL A 366 36.09 -6.26 11.80
N HIS A 367 36.06 -6.67 10.54
CA HIS A 367 36.81 -6.02 9.46
C HIS A 367 36.04 -4.91 8.75
N GLY A 368 34.82 -4.58 9.19
CA GLY A 368 33.96 -3.57 8.54
C GLY A 368 33.53 -3.94 7.12
N GLN A 369 33.61 -5.21 6.74
CA GLN A 369 33.25 -5.70 5.42
C GLN A 369 31.74 -5.85 5.29
N ALA A 370 31.20 -5.36 4.17
CA ALA A 370 29.81 -5.59 3.80
C ALA A 370 29.63 -7.03 3.29
N ILE A 371 28.46 -7.60 3.55
CA ILE A 371 28.06 -8.92 3.05
C ILE A 371 26.78 -8.76 2.25
N ALA A 372 26.68 -9.47 1.12
CA ALA A 372 25.42 -9.68 0.42
C ALA A 372 24.71 -10.87 1.09
N PRO A 373 23.54 -10.67 1.71
CA PRO A 373 22.75 -11.76 2.25
C PRO A 373 21.81 -12.32 1.18
N PHE A 374 21.69 -13.65 1.12
CA PHE A 374 20.57 -14.32 0.47
C PHE A 374 19.52 -14.64 1.52
N ILE A 375 18.37 -14.01 1.39
CA ILE A 375 17.20 -14.30 2.22
C ILE A 375 16.36 -15.34 1.48
N ASP A 376 15.89 -16.35 2.20
CA ASP A 376 14.96 -17.36 1.70
C ASP A 376 13.90 -17.57 2.77
N ASP A 377 12.64 -17.34 2.41
CA ASP A 377 11.49 -17.37 3.32
C ASP A 377 11.69 -16.54 4.61
N GLY A 378 12.28 -15.35 4.47
CA GLY A 378 12.54 -14.45 5.59
C GLY A 378 13.74 -14.82 6.47
N GLU A 379 14.42 -15.94 6.22
CA GLU A 379 15.64 -16.35 6.92
C GLU A 379 16.91 -16.05 6.13
N LEU A 380 17.98 -15.70 6.84
CA LEU A 380 19.33 -15.56 6.28
C LEU A 380 19.89 -16.95 5.93
N SER A 381 19.78 -17.31 4.66
CA SER A 381 20.10 -18.64 4.16
C SER A 381 21.57 -18.76 3.74
N MET A 382 22.04 -17.81 2.94
CA MET A 382 23.43 -17.72 2.49
C MET A 382 23.97 -16.32 2.68
N ILE A 383 25.30 -16.20 2.73
CA ILE A 383 26.01 -14.93 2.75
C ILE A 383 27.18 -15.00 1.78
N HIS A 384 27.46 -13.87 1.13
CA HIS A 384 28.62 -13.71 0.27
C HIS A 384 29.35 -12.42 0.66
N PRO A 385 30.67 -12.43 0.89
CA PRO A 385 31.43 -11.21 1.09
C PRO A 385 31.30 -10.30 -0.14
N ALA A 386 31.08 -9.01 0.05
CA ALA A 386 31.21 -8.06 -1.05
C ALA A 386 32.67 -8.04 -1.51
N GLN A 387 32.90 -8.08 -2.83
CA GLN A 387 34.24 -7.91 -3.41
C GLN A 387 34.69 -6.46 -3.36
#